data_AF-A0AAV8XZQ1-F1
#
_entry.id   AF-A0AAV8XZQ1-F1
#
_cell.length_a   1.000
_cell.length_b   1.000
_cell.length_c   1.000
_cell.angle_alpha   90.00
_cell.angle_beta   90.00
_cell.angle_gamma   90.00
#
_symmetry.space_group_name_H-M   'P 1'
#
loop_
_entity.id
_entity.type
_entity.pdbx_description
1 polymer ?
#
loop_
_entity_poly.entity_id
_entity_poly.type
_entity_poly.pdbx_seq_one_letter_code
_entity_poly.pdbx_strand_id
1 'polypeptide(L)'
;MNEEEVRRFSEENNNIVVDRTFKTENSLPIPKPCPKFIHAFHNYPEILDEIAKVGFEKPSPIQAQAWPVLLSGEDLIGIAQTGTGKTLAFLLPAMVHIDGQPGRREDRGGPAVLIMAPTRELALQIDKEIKKYQYKGITSVCLYGGGNRREQVKVVTEGVDIVIATGTTE
;
A
#
# COMPACT_ATOMS: atom_id res chain seq x y z
N MET A 1 9.75 -19.58 6.32
CA MET A 1 8.60 -20.50 6.44
C MET A 1 8.77 -21.65 5.46
N ASN A 2 8.53 -22.89 5.87
CA ASN A 2 8.41 -24.05 4.98
C ASN A 2 6.96 -24.15 4.43
N GLU A 3 6.67 -25.12 3.55
CA GLU A 3 5.35 -25.24 2.92
C GLU A 3 4.23 -25.58 3.92
N GLU A 4 4.51 -26.44 4.91
CA GLU A 4 3.56 -26.79 5.97
C GLU A 4 3.19 -25.58 6.83
N GLU A 5 4.17 -24.73 7.17
CA GLU A 5 3.97 -23.48 7.91
C GLU A 5 3.15 -22.48 7.11
N VAL A 6 3.35 -22.40 5.79
CA VAL A 6 2.54 -21.54 4.92
C VAL A 6 1.10 -22.04 4.84
N ARG A 7 0.90 -23.35 4.71
CA ARG A 7 -0.44 -23.95 4.72
C ARG A 7 -1.16 -23.69 6.04
N ARG A 8 -0.50 -23.94 7.18
CA ARG A 8 -1.07 -23.65 8.51
C ARG A 8 -1.41 -22.17 8.66
N PHE A 9 -0.52 -21.28 8.23
CA PHE A 9 -0.79 -19.85 8.26
C PHE A 9 -2.03 -19.49 7.44
N SER A 10 -2.18 -20.05 6.24
CA SER A 10 -3.37 -19.83 5.41
C SER A 10 -4.65 -20.29 6.13
N GLU A 11 -4.66 -21.50 6.69
CA GLU A 11 -5.81 -22.08 7.41
C GLU A 11 -6.20 -21.21 8.64
N GLU A 12 -5.22 -20.74 9.41
CA GLU A 12 -5.44 -19.86 10.58
C GLU A 12 -5.92 -18.45 10.21
N ASN A 13 -5.69 -17.99 8.97
CA ASN A 13 -5.91 -16.61 8.55
C ASN A 13 -6.99 -16.48 7.46
N ASN A 14 -8.13 -17.16 7.67
CA ASN A 14 -9.31 -17.17 6.78
C ASN A 14 -9.11 -17.91 5.45
N ASN A 15 -8.34 -19.00 5.45
CA ASN A 15 -8.09 -19.82 4.26
C ASN A 15 -7.57 -18.99 3.08
N ILE A 16 -6.48 -18.25 3.30
CA ILE A 16 -5.87 -17.41 2.27
C ILE A 16 -5.51 -18.26 1.04
N VAL A 17 -6.02 -17.87 -0.12
CA VAL A 17 -5.65 -18.47 -1.41
C VAL A 17 -4.84 -17.47 -2.21
N VAL A 18 -3.73 -17.94 -2.78
CA VAL A 18 -2.86 -17.14 -3.65
C VAL A 18 -2.56 -17.96 -4.89
N ASP A 19 -2.78 -17.37 -6.07
CA ASP A 19 -2.49 -18.00 -7.35
C ASP A 19 -1.94 -16.97 -8.34
N ARG A 20 -1.23 -17.47 -9.35
CA ARG A 20 -0.75 -16.69 -10.49
C ARG A 20 -1.88 -16.60 -11.52
N THR A 21 -2.33 -15.38 -11.82
CA THR A 21 -3.38 -15.15 -12.85
C THR A 21 -2.94 -15.65 -14.23
N PHE A 22 -1.67 -15.42 -14.60
CA PHE A 22 -1.09 -15.88 -15.86
C PHE A 22 0.02 -16.89 -15.56
N LYS A 23 -0.23 -18.18 -15.79
CA LYS A 23 0.74 -19.26 -15.57
C LYS A 23 1.58 -19.45 -16.82
N THR A 24 2.89 -19.29 -16.67
CA THR A 24 3.90 -19.57 -17.70
C THR A 24 4.88 -20.62 -17.17
N GLU A 25 5.59 -21.32 -18.06
CA GLU A 25 6.58 -22.34 -17.66
C GLU A 25 7.69 -21.79 -16.74
N ASN A 26 7.95 -20.47 -16.81
CA ASN A 26 8.98 -19.78 -16.03
C ASN A 26 8.41 -18.89 -14.92
N SER A 27 7.19 -19.16 -14.44
CA SER A 27 6.58 -18.36 -13.37
C SER A 27 7.40 -18.45 -12.08
N LEU A 28 7.77 -17.30 -11.51
CA LEU A 28 8.46 -17.24 -10.22
C LEU A 28 7.57 -17.83 -9.11
N PRO A 29 8.18 -18.49 -8.11
CA PRO A 29 7.43 -19.01 -6.97
C PRO A 29 6.68 -17.88 -6.27
N ILE A 30 5.50 -18.20 -5.73
CA ILE A 30 4.70 -17.23 -4.98
C ILE A 30 5.47 -16.85 -3.70
N PRO A 31 5.69 -15.54 -3.43
CA PRO A 31 6.32 -15.10 -2.19
C PRO A 31 5.56 -15.57 -0.95
N LYS A 32 6.30 -16.08 0.03
CA LYS A 32 5.75 -16.59 1.29
C LYS A 32 5.24 -15.44 2.15
N PRO A 33 4.14 -15.62 2.91
CA PRO A 33 3.57 -14.57 3.75
C PRO A 33 4.55 -14.10 4.84
N CYS A 34 4.40 -12.85 5.24
CA CYS A 34 5.14 -12.19 6.32
C CYS A 34 4.27 -12.11 7.59
N PRO A 35 4.34 -13.08 8.52
CA PRO A 35 3.48 -13.09 9.72
C PRO A 35 3.82 -12.00 10.75
N LYS A 36 4.94 -11.28 10.57
CA LYS A 36 5.39 -10.18 11.43
C LYS A 36 5.82 -9.01 10.57
N PHE A 37 5.60 -7.77 11.02
CA PHE A 37 5.98 -6.56 10.30
C PHE A 37 7.48 -6.54 9.93
N ILE A 38 8.33 -6.98 10.86
CA ILE A 38 9.79 -7.04 10.65
C ILE A 38 10.18 -7.92 9.45
N HIS A 39 9.42 -8.96 9.12
CA HIS A 39 9.74 -9.82 7.98
C HIS A 39 9.66 -9.06 6.65
N ALA A 40 8.73 -8.12 6.52
CA ALA A 40 8.57 -7.30 5.33
C ALA A 40 9.42 -6.01 5.37
N PHE A 41 9.54 -5.38 6.55
CA PHE A 41 10.08 -4.03 6.67
C PHE A 41 11.38 -3.92 7.50
N HIS A 42 12.16 -5.00 7.64
CA HIS A 42 13.42 -4.96 8.41
C HIS A 42 14.43 -3.88 7.96
N ASN A 43 14.45 -3.54 6.67
CA ASN A 43 15.32 -2.49 6.13
C ASN A 43 14.75 -1.08 6.29
N TYR A 44 13.55 -0.94 6.86
CA TYR A 44 12.81 0.32 6.96
C TYR A 44 12.36 0.56 8.42
N PRO A 45 13.31 0.83 9.35
CA PRO A 45 13.01 0.99 10.77
C PRO A 45 11.99 2.11 11.06
N GLU A 46 12.05 3.22 10.31
CA GLU A 46 11.07 4.31 10.45
C GLU A 46 9.63 3.83 10.16
N ILE A 47 9.43 2.93 9.18
CA ILE A 47 8.11 2.35 8.91
C ILE A 47 7.64 1.49 10.08
N LEU A 48 8.55 0.72 10.71
CA LEU A 48 8.22 -0.10 11.88
C LEU A 48 7.83 0.77 13.08
N ASP A 49 8.51 1.90 13.29
CA ASP A 49 8.19 2.87 14.33
C ASP A 49 6.79 3.47 14.11
N GLU A 50 6.45 3.84 12.87
CA GLU A 50 5.12 4.35 12.54
C GLU A 50 4.02 3.29 12.77
N ILE A 51 4.26 2.03 12.39
CA ILE A 51 3.32 0.92 12.68
C ILE A 51 3.13 0.76 14.20
N ALA A 52 4.22 0.82 14.98
CA ALA A 52 4.18 0.66 16.42
C ALA A 52 3.38 1.78 17.10
N LYS A 53 3.48 3.03 16.62
CA LYS A 53 2.69 4.18 17.11
C LYS A 53 1.19 3.99 16.94
N VAL A 54 0.76 3.34 15.86
CA VAL A 54 -0.66 3.05 15.60
C VAL A 54 -1.18 1.89 16.46
N GLY A 55 -0.27 1.09 17.04
CA GLY A 55 -0.61 0.04 18.00
C GLY A 55 -1.07 -1.28 17.37
N PHE A 56 -0.65 -1.60 16.15
CA PHE A 56 -0.96 -2.90 15.55
C PHE A 56 -0.11 -4.01 16.16
N GLU A 57 -0.75 -5.07 16.65
CA GLU A 57 -0.05 -6.23 17.23
C GLU A 57 0.57 -7.13 16.16
N LYS A 58 -0.15 -7.36 15.05
CA LYS A 58 0.28 -8.23 13.95
C LYS A 58 -0.30 -7.78 12.61
N PRO A 59 0.35 -8.13 11.48
CA PRO A 59 -0.21 -7.89 10.15
C PRO A 59 -1.56 -8.58 9.98
N SER A 60 -2.48 -7.94 9.26
CA SER A 60 -3.70 -8.61 8.82
C SER A 60 -3.39 -9.68 7.75
N PRO A 61 -4.30 -10.64 7.50
CA PRO A 61 -4.10 -11.69 6.49
C PRO A 61 -3.72 -11.14 5.10
N ILE A 62 -4.44 -10.12 4.63
CA ILE A 62 -4.16 -9.51 3.32
C ILE A 62 -2.83 -8.77 3.32
N GLN A 63 -2.44 -8.12 4.42
CA GLN A 63 -1.16 -7.42 4.53
C GLN A 63 0.02 -8.40 4.52
N ALA A 64 -0.04 -9.45 5.33
CA ALA A 64 1.00 -10.46 5.45
C ALA A 64 1.34 -11.10 4.11
N GLN A 65 0.32 -11.35 3.27
CA GLN A 65 0.52 -11.94 1.95
C GLN A 65 0.85 -10.92 0.87
N ALA A 66 0.29 -9.71 0.94
CA ALA A 66 0.47 -8.69 -0.09
C ALA A 66 1.86 -8.06 -0.08
N TRP A 67 2.42 -7.75 1.09
CA TRP A 67 3.71 -7.06 1.18
C TRP A 67 4.87 -7.76 0.48
N PRO A 68 5.12 -9.06 0.66
CA PRO A 68 6.23 -9.71 -0.04
C PRO A 68 6.05 -9.72 -1.56
N VAL A 69 4.81 -9.69 -2.06
CA VAL A 69 4.51 -9.58 -3.51
C VAL A 69 4.70 -8.15 -4.01
N LEU A 70 4.14 -7.17 -3.31
CA LEU A 70 4.21 -5.76 -3.74
C LEU A 70 5.62 -5.20 -3.60
N LEU A 71 6.39 -5.62 -2.58
CA LEU A 71 7.79 -5.20 -2.39
C LEU A 71 8.74 -5.83 -3.43
N SER A 72 8.38 -6.95 -4.06
CA SER A 72 9.15 -7.49 -5.20
C SER A 72 8.88 -6.75 -6.51
N GLY A 73 7.94 -5.79 -6.52
CA GLY A 73 7.54 -5.03 -7.70
C GLY A 73 6.52 -5.76 -8.58
N GLU A 74 5.86 -6.79 -8.06
CA GLU A 74 4.86 -7.57 -8.79
C GLU A 74 3.43 -7.00 -8.58
N ASP A 75 2.60 -7.12 -9.60
CA ASP A 75 1.19 -6.72 -9.54
C ASP A 75 0.37 -7.70 -8.68
N LEU A 76 -0.65 -7.19 -7.99
CA LEU A 76 -1.50 -7.98 -7.08
C LEU A 76 -2.98 -7.63 -7.24
N ILE A 77 -3.81 -8.66 -7.40
CA ILE A 77 -5.27 -8.57 -7.23
C ILE A 77 -5.61 -9.04 -5.82
N GLY A 78 -5.98 -8.09 -4.95
CA GLY A 78 -6.33 -8.37 -3.56
C GLY A 78 -7.84 -8.46 -3.32
N ILE A 79 -8.36 -9.67 -3.07
CA ILE A 79 -9.78 -9.89 -2.71
C ILE A 79 -9.89 -10.01 -1.19
N ALA A 80 -10.43 -8.99 -0.55
CA ALA A 80 -10.74 -9.03 0.88
C ALA A 80 -11.88 -8.04 1.19
N GLN A 81 -12.60 -8.25 2.29
CA GLN A 81 -13.68 -7.35 2.73
C GLN A 81 -13.14 -5.96 3.14
N THR A 82 -13.97 -4.92 3.14
CA THR A 82 -13.59 -3.60 3.66
C THR A 82 -13.31 -3.69 5.16
N GLY A 83 -12.34 -2.93 5.67
CA GLY A 83 -11.91 -2.99 7.07
C GLY A 83 -10.87 -4.05 7.40
N THR A 84 -10.44 -4.89 6.43
CA THR A 84 -9.40 -5.92 6.65
C THR A 84 -7.96 -5.40 6.54
N GLY A 85 -7.77 -4.08 6.46
CA GLY A 85 -6.43 -3.47 6.39
C GLY A 85 -5.82 -3.39 4.98
N LYS A 86 -6.64 -3.47 3.92
CA LYS A 86 -6.19 -3.32 2.52
C LYS A 86 -5.40 -2.03 2.25
N THR A 87 -5.77 -0.93 2.90
CA THR A 87 -5.08 0.36 2.72
C THR A 87 -3.60 0.26 3.04
N LEU A 88 -3.24 -0.35 4.18
CA LEU A 88 -1.83 -0.56 4.54
C LEU A 88 -1.15 -1.65 3.72
N ALA A 89 -1.92 -2.58 3.16
CA ALA A 89 -1.38 -3.60 2.28
C ALA A 89 -0.69 -2.97 1.06
N PHE A 90 -1.27 -1.91 0.47
CA PHE A 90 -0.65 -1.20 -0.65
C PHE A 90 0.14 0.06 -0.24
N LEU A 91 -0.24 0.74 0.84
CA LEU A 91 0.38 2.02 1.23
C LEU A 91 1.86 1.86 1.64
N LEU A 92 2.17 0.87 2.48
CA LEU A 92 3.53 0.73 2.99
C LEU A 92 4.53 0.33 1.89
N PRO A 93 4.22 -0.64 1.00
CA PRO A 93 5.06 -0.88 -0.18
C PRO A 93 5.17 0.36 -1.09
N ALA A 94 4.09 1.13 -1.26
CA ALA A 94 4.13 2.35 -2.05
C ALA A 94 5.13 3.39 -1.47
N MET A 95 5.14 3.58 -0.14
CA MET A 95 6.12 4.44 0.53
C MET A 95 7.56 3.97 0.34
N VAL A 96 7.79 2.66 0.42
CA VAL A 96 9.10 2.05 0.13
C VAL A 96 9.52 2.30 -1.32
N HIS A 97 8.62 2.10 -2.28
CA HIS A 97 8.90 2.32 -3.69
C HIS A 97 9.18 3.79 -4.02
N ILE A 98 8.46 4.73 -3.40
CA ILE A 98 8.72 6.18 -3.55
C ILE A 98 10.16 6.53 -3.11
N ASP A 99 10.58 5.99 -1.96
CA ASP A 99 11.91 6.20 -1.39
C ASP A 99 13.02 5.53 -2.22
N GLY A 100 12.73 4.35 -2.80
CA GLY A 100 13.66 3.60 -3.63
C GLY A 100 13.84 4.12 -5.07
N GLN A 101 13.01 5.06 -5.53
CA GLN A 101 13.16 5.63 -6.87
C GLN A 101 14.47 6.45 -7.00
N PRO A 102 15.14 6.39 -8.17
CA PRO A 102 16.36 7.16 -8.41
C PRO A 102 16.07 8.67 -8.47
N GLY A 103 17.09 9.47 -8.14
CA GLY A 103 16.99 10.93 -8.15
C GLY A 103 16.20 11.51 -6.97
N ARG A 104 16.30 12.83 -6.78
CA ARG A 104 15.60 13.52 -5.69
C ARG A 104 14.11 13.60 -6.01
N ARG A 105 13.26 13.55 -4.98
CA ARG A 105 11.80 13.65 -5.15
C ARG A 105 11.36 14.98 -5.78
N GLU A 106 12.02 16.07 -5.41
CA GLU A 106 11.78 17.43 -5.94
C GLU A 106 12.04 17.57 -7.45
N ASP A 107 12.90 16.72 -8.02
CA ASP A 107 13.21 16.72 -9.46
C ASP A 107 12.22 15.87 -10.27
N ARG A 108 11.29 15.18 -9.60
CA ARG A 108 10.30 14.31 -10.26
C ARG A 108 9.14 15.17 -10.75
N GLY A 109 8.81 15.07 -12.04
CA GLY A 109 7.78 15.89 -12.70
C GLY A 109 6.33 15.59 -12.29
N GLY A 110 6.09 14.91 -11.17
CA GLY A 110 4.75 14.54 -10.71
C GLY A 110 4.75 13.47 -9.62
N PRO A 111 3.54 13.09 -9.14
CA PRO A 111 3.39 12.07 -8.12
C PRO A 111 3.85 10.70 -8.60
N ALA A 112 4.48 9.94 -7.71
CA ALA A 112 4.92 8.58 -7.97
C ALA A 112 3.80 7.55 -7.77
N VAL A 113 2.75 7.90 -7.02
CA VAL A 113 1.65 6.98 -6.67
C VAL A 113 0.30 7.63 -6.93
N LEU A 114 -0.58 6.90 -7.61
CA LEU A 114 -1.99 7.24 -7.79
C LEU A 114 -2.87 6.15 -7.16
N ILE A 115 -3.75 6.56 -6.25
CA ILE A 115 -4.76 5.69 -5.63
C ILE A 115 -6.13 6.11 -6.14
N MET A 116 -6.78 5.24 -6.91
CA MET A 116 -8.14 5.46 -7.41
C MET A 116 -9.16 4.87 -6.43
N ALA A 117 -10.07 5.71 -5.93
CA ALA A 117 -11.20 5.29 -5.11
C ALA A 117 -12.52 5.52 -5.87
N PRO A 118 -13.53 4.65 -5.71
CA PRO A 118 -14.78 4.78 -6.47
C PRO A 118 -15.71 5.86 -5.90
N THR A 119 -15.54 6.26 -4.64
CA THR A 119 -16.36 7.32 -4.02
C THR A 119 -15.50 8.28 -3.21
N ARG A 120 -16.04 9.47 -2.97
CA ARG A 120 -15.40 10.51 -2.15
C ARG A 120 -15.18 10.04 -0.71
N GLU A 121 -16.13 9.32 -0.15
CA GLU A 121 -16.07 8.83 1.23
C GLU A 121 -14.90 7.86 1.39
N LEU A 122 -14.71 6.94 0.44
CA LEU A 122 -13.57 6.02 0.46
C LEU A 122 -12.24 6.75 0.22
N ALA A 123 -12.20 7.73 -0.68
CA ALA A 123 -11.01 8.56 -0.91
C ALA A 123 -10.58 9.29 0.38
N LEU A 124 -11.54 9.86 1.11
CA LEU A 124 -11.30 10.54 2.39
C LEU A 124 -10.87 9.57 3.50
N GLN A 125 -11.42 8.35 3.53
CA GLN A 125 -10.98 7.31 4.46
C GLN A 125 -9.53 6.90 4.21
N ILE A 126 -9.14 6.75 2.94
CA ILE A 126 -7.76 6.46 2.56
C ILE A 126 -6.85 7.63 2.95
N ASP A 127 -7.20 8.87 2.63
CA ASP A 127 -6.42 10.06 2.99
C ASP A 127 -6.19 10.17 4.50
N LYS A 128 -7.24 9.95 5.29
CA LYS A 128 -7.14 9.91 6.75
C LYS A 128 -6.22 8.79 7.25
N GLU A 129 -6.23 7.63 6.59
CA GLU A 129 -5.33 6.54 6.93
C GLU A 129 -3.88 6.89 6.60
N ILE A 130 -3.60 7.42 5.40
CA ILE A 130 -2.24 7.80 4.99
C ILE A 130 -1.63 8.80 5.98
N LYS A 131 -2.41 9.80 6.40
CA LYS A 131 -1.96 10.86 7.31
C LYS A 131 -1.57 10.38 8.72
N LYS A 132 -1.83 9.12 9.08
CA LYS A 132 -1.37 8.53 10.33
C LYS A 132 0.11 8.13 10.30
N TYR A 133 0.70 8.00 9.12
CA TYR A 133 2.07 7.50 8.94
C TYR A 133 2.94 8.59 8.33
N GLN A 134 4.07 8.87 8.96
CA GLN A 134 5.09 9.79 8.47
C GLN A 134 6.34 9.00 8.09
N TYR A 135 6.68 8.99 6.80
CA TYR A 135 7.90 8.35 6.33
C TYR A 135 8.68 9.29 5.43
N LYS A 136 9.88 9.69 5.87
CA LYS A 136 10.82 10.52 5.12
C LYS A 136 10.23 11.76 4.45
N GLY A 137 9.20 12.38 5.02
CA GLY A 137 8.54 13.58 4.45
C GLY A 137 7.74 13.32 3.16
N ILE A 138 7.33 12.08 2.88
CA ILE A 138 6.39 11.76 1.80
C ILE A 138 5.07 12.48 2.04
N THR A 139 4.56 13.14 1.00
CA THR A 139 3.33 13.94 1.04
C THR A 139 2.20 13.30 0.23
N SER A 140 0.96 13.58 0.62
CA SER A 140 -0.23 13.10 -0.09
C SER A 140 -1.31 14.17 -0.23
N VAL A 141 -2.09 14.09 -1.30
CA VAL A 141 -3.27 14.93 -1.52
C VAL A 141 -4.46 14.08 -1.99
N CYS A 142 -5.66 14.44 -1.53
CA CYS A 142 -6.91 13.81 -1.92
C CYS A 142 -7.73 14.74 -2.83
N LEU A 143 -7.95 14.31 -4.06
CA LEU A 143 -8.62 15.03 -5.13
C LEU A 143 -10.00 14.42 -5.37
N TYR A 144 -11.04 15.23 -5.22
CA TYR A 144 -12.42 14.80 -5.44
C TYR A 144 -13.30 15.98 -5.84
N GLY A 145 -14.39 15.66 -6.55
CA GLY A 145 -15.40 16.64 -6.97
C GLY A 145 -16.10 17.31 -5.78
N GLY A 146 -16.44 18.60 -5.95
CA GLY A 146 -17.11 19.40 -4.92
C GLY A 146 -16.21 19.97 -3.83
N GLY A 147 -14.88 19.82 -3.94
CA GLY A 147 -13.90 20.53 -3.11
C GLY A 147 -13.46 21.88 -3.70
N ASN A 148 -12.61 22.61 -2.98
CA ASN A 148 -12.01 23.84 -3.49
C ASN A 148 -10.95 23.53 -4.55
N ARG A 149 -11.33 23.67 -5.82
CA ARG A 149 -10.46 23.40 -6.97
C ARG A 149 -9.15 24.20 -6.92
N ARG A 150 -9.17 25.46 -6.47
CA ARG A 150 -7.95 26.29 -6.45
C ARG A 150 -6.94 25.78 -5.44
N GLU A 151 -7.39 25.37 -4.26
CA GLU A 151 -6.53 24.77 -3.24
C GLU A 151 -5.96 23.42 -3.71
N GLN A 152 -6.80 22.57 -4.28
CA GLN A 152 -6.36 21.28 -4.82
C GLN A 152 -5.30 21.45 -5.92
N VAL A 153 -5.52 22.37 -6.86
CA VAL A 153 -4.52 22.68 -7.91
C VAL A 153 -3.23 23.22 -7.29
N LYS A 154 -3.31 24.12 -6.31
CA LYS A 154 -2.13 24.68 -5.65
C LYS A 154 -1.25 23.59 -5.04
N VAL A 155 -1.84 22.68 -4.26
CA VAL A 155 -1.09 21.59 -3.60
C VAL A 155 -0.42 20.68 -4.62
N VAL A 156 -1.11 20.35 -5.72
CA VAL A 156 -0.52 19.52 -6.78
C VAL A 156 0.64 20.25 -7.48
N THR A 157 0.49 21.55 -7.75
CA THR A 157 1.55 22.37 -8.38
C THR A 157 2.77 22.57 -7.47
N GLU A 158 2.59 22.57 -6.16
CA GLU A 158 3.70 22.63 -5.18
C GLU A 158 4.50 21.32 -5.10
N GLY A 159 3.99 20.24 -5.70
CA GLY A 159 4.62 18.92 -5.70
C GLY A 159 4.04 18.03 -4.61
N VAL A 160 3.68 16.80 -4.98
CA VAL A 160 3.13 15.79 -4.08
C VAL A 160 3.58 14.40 -4.52
N ASP A 161 3.80 13.49 -3.57
CA ASP A 161 4.30 12.14 -3.87
C ASP A 161 3.15 11.15 -4.15
N ILE A 162 2.03 11.29 -3.44
CA ILE A 162 0.85 10.42 -3.51
C ILE A 162 -0.40 11.25 -3.84
N VAL A 163 -1.12 10.84 -4.88
CA VAL A 163 -2.45 11.37 -5.20
C VAL A 163 -3.50 10.31 -4.92
N ILE A 164 -4.54 10.66 -4.16
CA ILE A 164 -5.77 9.89 -4.06
C ILE A 164 -6.81 10.60 -4.91
N ALA A 165 -7.47 9.91 -5.82
CA ALA A 165 -8.45 10.49 -6.72
C ALA A 165 -9.73 9.66 -6.80
N THR A 166 -10.85 10.33 -7.04
CA THR A 166 -12.10 9.67 -7.41
C THR A 166 -12.27 9.62 -8.93
N GLY A 167 -12.75 8.50 -9.47
CA GLY A 167 -13.19 8.45 -10.86
C GLY A 167 -14.36 9.40 -11.10
N THR A 168 -14.42 10.04 -12.27
CA THR A 168 -15.59 10.79 -12.71
C THR A 168 -16.67 9.81 -13.16
N THR A 169 -17.73 9.65 -12.38
CA THR A 169 -19.00 9.17 -12.94
C THR A 169 -19.62 10.38 -13.65
N GLU A 170 -19.69 10.32 -14.97
CA GLU A 170 -20.55 11.20 -15.78
C GLU A 170 -22.01 11.12 -15.31
#